data_AF-A0A1Y3EJH1-F1
#
_entry.id   AF-A0A1Y3EJH1-F1
#
_cell.length_a   1.000
_cell.length_b   1.000
_cell.length_c   1.000
_cell.angle_alpha   90.00
_cell.angle_beta   90.00
_cell.angle_gamma   90.00
#
_symmetry.space_group_name_H-M   'P 1'
#
loop_
_entity.id
_entity.type
_entity.pdbx_description
1 polymer ?
#
loop_
_entity_poly.entity_id
_entity_poly.type
_entity_poly.pdbx_seq_one_letter_code
_entity_poly.pdbx_strand_id
1 'polypeptide(L)'
;MRDKDKQSFAEQVLEDRVGGLNTLNELLVDYNYHIRPSVDKNLPLQINVSIHVLNVEWKADKLTLLYSICQSWNDDRLIFKISFIYLISTTTIFLISSVAKRKFYQAIVKQLLRQS
;
A
#
# COMPACT_ATOMS: atom_id res chain seq x y z
N MET A 1 4.40 18.10 -36.73
CA MET A 1 3.24 17.26 -36.34
C MET A 1 3.71 16.33 -35.23
N ARG A 2 2.96 16.23 -34.13
CA ARG A 2 3.32 15.40 -32.96
C ARG A 2 2.96 13.95 -33.23
N ASP A 3 3.95 13.05 -33.15
CA ASP A 3 3.75 11.59 -33.13
C ASP A 3 2.88 11.21 -31.93
N LYS A 4 1.69 10.67 -32.22
CA LYS A 4 0.70 10.24 -31.24
C LYS A 4 0.45 8.72 -31.24
N ASP A 5 1.35 7.93 -31.85
CA ASP A 5 1.09 6.50 -32.10
C ASP A 5 2.07 5.56 -31.39
N LYS A 6 2.35 5.84 -30.10
CA LYS A 6 2.93 4.85 -29.18
C LYS A 6 2.14 4.80 -27.89
N GLN A 7 0.83 4.58 -27.99
CA GLN A 7 0.04 4.20 -26.85
C GLN A 7 0.25 2.69 -26.62
N SER A 8 0.89 2.38 -25.51
CA SER A 8 1.47 1.08 -25.19
C SER A 8 0.40 0.00 -25.14
N PHE A 9 0.69 -1.17 -25.72
CA PHE A 9 -0.09 -2.41 -25.59
C PHE A 9 -0.47 -2.75 -24.13
N ALA A 10 0.26 -2.24 -23.15
CA ALA A 10 -0.02 -2.43 -21.73
C ALA A 10 -1.34 -1.77 -21.27
N GLU A 11 -1.77 -0.66 -21.87
CA GLU A 11 -3.01 0.04 -21.46
C GLU A 11 -4.27 -0.69 -21.93
N GLN A 12 -4.26 -1.33 -23.12
CA GLN A 12 -5.43 -2.02 -23.67
C GLN A 12 -5.77 -3.31 -22.92
N VAL A 13 -4.79 -4.09 -22.48
CA VAL A 13 -5.04 -5.34 -21.72
C VAL A 13 -5.65 -5.08 -20.34
N LEU A 14 -5.45 -3.87 -19.82
CA LEU A 14 -5.91 -3.46 -18.50
C LEU A 14 -7.40 -3.05 -18.50
N GLU A 15 -8.02 -2.71 -19.62
CA GLU A 15 -9.42 -2.22 -19.68
C GLU A 15 -10.48 -3.32 -19.54
N ASP A 16 -10.20 -4.56 -19.95
CA ASP A 16 -11.22 -5.63 -19.98
C ASP A 16 -11.48 -6.35 -18.65
N ARG A 17 -10.74 -6.03 -17.58
CA ARG A 17 -10.88 -6.70 -16.26
C ARG A 17 -11.67 -5.88 -15.25
N VAL A 18 -12.89 -5.52 -15.61
CA VAL A 18 -13.88 -4.92 -14.69
C VAL A 18 -14.53 -6.02 -13.85
N GLY A 19 -13.93 -6.35 -12.70
CA GLY A 19 -14.41 -7.41 -11.79
C GLY A 19 -13.83 -7.31 -10.36
N GLY A 20 -13.82 -6.10 -9.79
CA GLY A 20 -13.03 -5.74 -8.61
C GLY A 20 -13.53 -6.23 -7.23
N LEU A 21 -13.68 -7.55 -7.01
CA LEU A 21 -13.83 -8.10 -5.64
C LEU A 21 -12.87 -9.25 -5.27
N ASN A 22 -12.15 -9.84 -6.24
CA ASN A 22 -11.27 -11.00 -6.04
C ASN A 22 -9.79 -10.70 -6.32
N THR A 23 -9.36 -9.44 -6.19
CA THR A 23 -8.08 -8.95 -6.72
C THR A 23 -6.84 -9.62 -6.14
N LEU A 24 -6.79 -9.97 -4.84
CA LEU A 24 -5.61 -10.63 -4.28
C LEU A 24 -5.43 -12.07 -4.81
N ASN A 25 -6.50 -12.85 -4.80
CA ASN A 25 -6.43 -14.23 -5.29
C ASN A 25 -6.09 -14.26 -6.78
N GLU A 26 -6.72 -13.37 -7.57
CA GLU A 26 -6.44 -13.23 -9.01
C GLU A 26 -4.98 -12.86 -9.29
N LEU A 27 -4.37 -11.99 -8.47
CA LEU A 27 -2.96 -11.63 -8.60
C LEU A 27 -2.02 -12.79 -8.27
N LEU A 28 -2.45 -13.72 -7.40
CA LEU A 28 -1.60 -14.79 -6.89
C LEU A 28 -1.75 -16.12 -7.63
N VAL A 29 -2.81 -16.35 -8.42
CA VAL A 29 -3.09 -17.64 -9.10
C VAL A 29 -1.88 -18.16 -9.86
N ASP A 30 -1.24 -17.31 -10.68
CA ASP A 30 -0.10 -17.68 -11.52
C ASP A 30 1.20 -16.99 -11.08
N TYR A 31 1.23 -16.47 -9.85
CA TYR A 31 2.38 -15.72 -9.34
C TYR A 31 3.51 -16.67 -8.91
N ASN A 32 4.60 -16.67 -9.67
CA ASN A 32 5.81 -17.40 -9.31
C ASN A 32 6.80 -16.47 -8.58
N TYR A 33 6.94 -16.70 -7.28
CA TYR A 33 7.81 -15.96 -6.37
C TYR A 33 9.32 -16.25 -6.56
N HIS A 34 9.69 -17.29 -7.31
CA HIS A 34 11.09 -17.58 -7.67
C HIS A 34 11.58 -16.78 -8.88
N ILE A 35 10.67 -16.12 -9.61
CA ILE A 35 11.01 -15.32 -10.79
C ILE A 35 11.14 -13.86 -10.37
N ARG A 36 12.22 -13.21 -10.84
CA ARG A 36 12.48 -11.78 -10.60
C ARG A 36 11.25 -10.95 -11.02
N PRO A 37 10.76 -10.03 -10.17
CA PRO A 37 9.54 -9.27 -10.39
C PRO A 37 9.72 -8.09 -11.35
N SER A 38 10.18 -8.36 -12.57
CA SER A 38 10.34 -7.34 -13.63
C SER A 38 9.92 -7.89 -14.98
N VAL A 39 9.20 -7.07 -15.76
CA VAL A 39 8.76 -7.45 -17.11
C VAL A 39 9.94 -7.47 -18.09
N ASP A 40 10.90 -6.56 -17.93
CA ASP A 40 12.11 -6.52 -18.75
C ASP A 40 13.27 -7.27 -18.06
N LYS A 41 13.77 -8.31 -18.74
CA LYS A 41 14.92 -9.08 -18.26
C LYS A 41 16.22 -8.26 -18.26
N ASN A 42 16.29 -7.18 -19.02
CA ASN A 42 17.46 -6.32 -19.12
C ASN A 42 17.49 -5.20 -18.07
N LEU A 43 16.36 -4.93 -17.40
CA LEU A 43 16.31 -3.92 -16.34
C LEU A 43 16.66 -4.54 -14.99
N PRO A 44 17.57 -3.93 -14.21
CA PRO A 44 17.83 -4.35 -12.84
C PRO A 44 16.63 -4.03 -11.95
N LEU A 45 16.33 -4.93 -11.01
CA LEU A 45 15.37 -4.66 -9.95
C LEU A 45 16.04 -3.76 -8.90
N GLN A 46 15.50 -2.57 -8.69
CA GLN A 46 15.94 -1.69 -7.63
C GLN A 46 15.24 -2.04 -6.32
N ILE A 47 16.03 -2.29 -5.27
CA ILE A 47 15.55 -2.58 -3.92
C ILE A 47 16.08 -1.50 -2.99
N ASN A 48 15.19 -0.80 -2.31
CA ASN A 48 15.55 0.12 -1.25
C ASN A 48 15.58 -0.65 0.07
N VAL A 49 16.70 -0.53 0.79
CA VAL A 49 16.91 -1.21 2.08
C VAL A 49 17.18 -0.16 3.13
N SER A 50 16.43 -0.20 4.23
CA SER A 50 16.72 0.59 5.43
C SER A 50 16.91 -0.34 6.63
N ILE A 51 17.91 -0.02 7.45
CA ILE A 51 18.23 -0.77 8.67
C ILE A 51 18.03 0.17 9.85
N HIS A 52 17.15 -0.21 10.76
CA HIS A 52 16.87 0.51 11.99
C HIS A 52 17.45 -0.28 13.15
N VAL A 53 18.53 0.21 13.73
CA VAL A 53 19.15 -0.41 14.90
C VAL A 53 18.37 0.01 16.14
N LEU A 54 17.87 -0.98 16.89
CA LEU A 54 17.03 -0.81 18.08
C LEU A 54 17.84 -0.96 19.37
N ASN A 55 18.85 -1.84 19.37
CA ASN A 55 19.75 -2.02 20.50
C ASN A 55 21.13 -2.49 20.03
N VAL A 56 22.16 -2.14 20.79
CA VAL A 56 23.56 -2.48 20.53
C VAL A 56 24.20 -2.93 21.84
N GLU A 57 24.77 -4.14 21.85
CA GLU A 57 25.57 -4.65 22.95
C GLU A 57 26.97 -5.04 22.45
N TRP A 58 28.01 -4.55 23.13
CA TRP A 58 29.39 -4.96 22.87
C TRP A 58 29.94 -5.71 24.08
N LYS A 59 30.33 -6.98 23.90
CA LYS A 59 30.85 -7.81 24.98
C LYS A 59 31.81 -8.88 24.45
N ALA A 60 32.97 -9.02 25.10
CA ALA A 60 33.97 -10.04 24.77
C ALA A 60 34.27 -10.13 23.25
N ASP A 61 34.57 -8.98 22.64
CA ASP A 61 34.85 -8.81 21.20
C ASP A 61 33.72 -9.25 20.26
N LYS A 62 32.48 -9.32 20.75
CA LYS A 62 31.28 -9.57 19.96
C LYS A 62 30.34 -8.37 20.01
N LEU A 63 29.87 -8.00 18.82
CA LEU A 63 28.81 -7.01 18.62
C LEU A 63 27.48 -7.74 18.38
N THR A 64 26.51 -7.52 19.28
CA THR A 64 25.14 -8.00 19.14
C THR A 64 24.23 -6.83 18.82
N LEU A 65 23.45 -6.93 17.76
CA LEU A 65 22.51 -5.90 17.32
C LEU A 65 21.08 -6.45 17.35
N LEU A 66 20.17 -5.72 17.99
CA LEU A 66 18.75 -5.85 17.72
C LEU A 66 18.41 -4.81 16.65
N TYR A 67 17.86 -5.24 15.53
CA TYR A 67 17.56 -4.35 14.41
C TYR A 67 16.30 -4.77 13.66
N SER A 68 15.72 -3.84 12.92
CA SER A 68 14.66 -4.06 11.93
C SER A 68 15.18 -3.71 10.54
N ILE A 69 14.92 -4.57 9.56
CA ILE A 69 15.21 -4.30 8.15
C ILE A 69 13.89 -4.06 7.44
N CYS A 70 13.75 -2.90 6.82
CA CYS A 70 12.66 -2.62 5.90
C CYS A 70 13.21 -2.67 4.48
N GLN A 71 12.48 -3.37 3.61
CA GLN A 71 12.83 -3.49 2.19
C GLN A 71 11.63 -3.05 1.37
N SER A 72 11.87 -2.31 0.29
CA SER A 72 10.84 -1.96 -0.68
C SER A 72 11.37 -2.07 -2.10
N TRP A 73 10.55 -2.62 -2.98
CA TRP A 73 10.81 -2.76 -4.41
C TRP A 73 9.48 -2.70 -5.17
N ASN A 74 9.55 -2.49 -6.48
CA ASN A 74 8.38 -2.58 -7.35
C ASN A 74 8.25 -4.00 -7.91
N ASP A 75 7.03 -4.55 -7.91
CA ASP A 75 6.72 -5.76 -8.66
C ASP A 75 5.76 -5.43 -9.79
N ASP A 76 6.28 -5.42 -11.02
CA ASP A 76 5.52 -5.05 -12.21
C ASP A 76 4.36 -6.02 -12.51
N ARG A 77 4.33 -7.20 -11.89
CA ARG A 77 3.29 -8.22 -12.09
C ARG A 77 2.15 -8.12 -11.08
N LEU A 78 2.37 -7.44 -9.95
CA LEU A 78 1.39 -7.29 -8.88
C LEU A 78 0.64 -5.96 -8.97
N ILE A 79 0.18 -5.60 -10.18
CA ILE A 79 -0.55 -4.36 -10.46
C ILE A 79 -2.03 -4.68 -10.63
N PHE A 80 -2.90 -3.92 -9.94
CA PHE A 80 -4.35 -4.03 -10.09
C PHE A 80 -5.00 -2.66 -10.15
N LYS A 81 -6.14 -2.56 -10.84
CA LYS A 81 -6.93 -1.34 -10.87
C LYS A 81 -7.69 -1.18 -9.56
N ILE A 82 -7.46 -0.07 -8.87
CA ILE A 82 -8.33 0.37 -7.78
C ILE A 82 -9.50 1.13 -8.39
N SER A 83 -10.70 0.57 -8.30
CA SER A 83 -11.92 1.30 -8.67
C SER A 83 -12.12 2.46 -7.69
N PHE A 84 -12.02 3.70 -8.18
CA PHE A 84 -12.12 4.96 -7.41
C PHE A 84 -13.34 5.05 -6.47
N ILE A 85 -14.43 4.35 -6.79
CA ILE A 85 -15.64 4.27 -5.98
C ILE A 85 -15.36 3.70 -4.57
N TYR A 86 -14.46 2.73 -4.45
CA TYR A 86 -14.08 2.13 -3.15
C TYR A 86 -13.23 3.07 -2.29
N LEU A 87 -12.37 3.88 -2.92
CA LEU A 87 -11.52 4.82 -2.20
C LEU A 87 -12.36 5.97 -1.63
N ILE A 88 -13.32 6.48 -2.40
CA ILE A 88 -14.25 7.52 -1.94
C ILE A 88 -15.18 6.97 -0.85
N SER A 89 -15.72 5.75 -1.00
CA SER A 89 -16.65 5.20 0.01
C SER A 89 -15.98 4.99 1.37
N THR A 90 -14.79 4.38 1.40
CA THR A 90 -14.07 4.09 2.65
C THR A 90 -13.58 5.36 3.35
N THR A 91 -13.02 6.32 2.61
CA THR A 91 -12.61 7.62 3.18
C THR A 91 -13.80 8.44 3.67
N THR A 92 -14.92 8.45 2.94
CA THR A 92 -16.14 9.15 3.33
C THR A 92 -16.74 8.54 4.60
N ILE A 93 -16.81 7.22 4.69
CA ILE A 93 -17.29 6.52 5.91
C ILE A 93 -16.40 6.88 7.11
N PHE A 94 -15.07 6.84 6.95
CA PHE A 94 -14.14 7.17 8.04
C PHE A 94 -14.30 8.63 8.51
N LEU A 95 -14.44 9.57 7.58
CA LEU A 95 -14.70 10.98 7.89
C LEU A 95 -16.03 11.18 8.64
N ILE A 96 -17.11 10.54 8.18
CA ILE A 96 -18.42 10.61 8.84
C ILE A 96 -18.34 10.03 10.26
N SER A 97 -17.72 8.87 10.45
CA SER A 97 -17.55 8.26 11.77
C SER A 97 -16.72 9.14 12.71
N SER A 98 -15.66 9.77 12.21
CA SER A 98 -14.83 10.70 13.00
C SER A 98 -15.61 11.95 13.44
N VAL A 99 -16.36 12.57 12.52
CA VAL A 99 -17.20 13.74 12.83
C VAL A 99 -18.34 13.38 13.78
N ALA A 100 -18.99 12.23 13.59
CA ALA A 100 -20.05 11.74 14.48
C ALA A 100 -19.52 11.50 15.90
N LYS A 101 -18.36 10.85 16.03
CA LYS A 101 -17.68 10.63 17.32
C LYS A 101 -17.37 11.95 18.01
N ARG A 102 -16.84 12.94 17.29
CA ARG A 102 -16.56 14.28 17.84
C ARG A 102 -17.82 14.98 18.35
N LYS A 103 -18.92 14.95 17.58
CA LYS A 103 -20.20 15.55 17.98
C LYS A 103 -20.79 14.87 19.21
N PHE A 104 -20.68 13.55 19.31
CA PHE A 104 -21.14 12.79 20.48
C PHE A 104 -20.40 13.19 21.76
N TYR A 105 -19.06 13.25 21.73
CA TYR A 105 -18.29 13.72 22.89
C TYR A 105 -18.62 15.17 23.27
N GLN A 106 -18.79 16.06 22.30
CA GLN A 106 -19.21 17.44 22.56
C GLN A 106 -20.59 17.52 23.22
N ALA A 107 -21.53 16.66 22.82
CA ALA A 107 -22.85 16.58 23.44
C ALA A 107 -22.78 16.10 24.90
N ILE A 108 -21.99 15.07 25.19
CA ILE A 108 -21.77 14.57 26.55
C ILE A 108 -21.16 15.66 27.44
N VAL A 109 -20.07 16.30 27.00
CA VAL A 109 -19.41 17.37 27.76
C VAL A 109 -20.38 18.53 28.03
N LYS A 110 -21.17 18.93 27.04
CA LYS A 110 -22.17 19.99 27.20
C LYS A 110 -23.28 19.62 28.19
N GLN A 111 -23.66 18.35 28.27
CA GLN A 111 -24.66 17.87 29.22
C GLN A 111 -24.11 17.80 30.64
N LEU A 112 -22.87 17.34 30.82
CA LEU A 112 -22.19 17.31 32.12
C LEU A 112 -22.01 18.72 32.70
N LEU A 113 -21.59 19.68 31.88
CA LEU A 113 -21.42 21.08 32.29
C LEU A 113 -22.73 21.82 32.61
N ARG A 114 -23.90 21.27 32.25
CA ARG A 114 -25.21 21.83 32.61
C ARG A 114 -25.74 21.30 33.94
N GLN A 115 -25.13 20.24 34.48
CA GLN A 115 -25.53 19.61 35.74
C GLN A 115 -24.64 20.01 36.92
N SER A 116 -23.55 20.75 36.68
CA SER A 116 -22.68 21.39 37.67
C SER A 116 -23.07 22.84 37.90
#